data_AF-A0A1Q8DLJ7-F1
#
_entry.id   AF-A0A1Q8DLJ7-F1
#
_cell.length_a   1.000
_cell.length_b   1.000
_cell.length_c   1.000
_cell.angle_alpha   90.00
_cell.angle_beta   90.00
_cell.angle_gamma   90.00
#
_symmetry.space_group_name_H-M   'P 1'
#
loop_
_entity.id
_entity.type
_entity.pdbx_description
1 polymer ?
#
loop_
_entity_poly.entity_id
_entity_poly.type
_entity_poly.pdbx_seq_one_letter_code
_entity_poly.pdbx_strand_id
1 'polypeptide(L)' 'MFAIAASTVTSWGLYVLLPIFIAFLFFIVWDITKKSEAGRAGTFWIFLALGAGFMGFVLKILLEVAFDKWLL' A
#
# COMPACT_ATOMS: atom_id res chain seq x y z
N MET A 1 31.12 -1.78 7.18
CA MET A 1 30.15 -2.25 8.20
C MET A 1 28.76 -1.59 8.11
N PHE A 2 28.62 -0.32 7.67
CA PHE A 2 27.32 0.35 7.56
C PHE A 2 26.50 0.03 6.29
N ALA A 3 27.12 -0.42 5.19
CA ALA A 3 26.42 -0.70 3.93
C ALA A 3 25.45 -1.91 4.01
N ILE A 4 25.80 -2.95 4.77
CA ILE A 4 24.95 -4.15 4.97
C ILE A 4 23.77 -3.82 5.88
N ALA A 5 23.98 -2.99 6.90
CA ALA A 5 22.92 -2.54 7.79
C ALA A 5 21.91 -1.66 7.03
N ALA A 6 22.39 -0.75 6.19
CA ALA A 6 21.53 0.10 5.37
C ALA A 6 20.70 -0.74 4.38
N SER A 7 21.30 -1.69 3.64
CA SER A 7 20.56 -2.52 2.68
C SER A 7 19.50 -3.41 3.35
N THR A 8 19.84 -3.96 4.52
CA THR A 8 18.91 -4.77 5.31
C THR A 8 17.75 -3.92 5.83
N VAL A 9 18.06 -2.77 6.44
CA VAL A 9 17.03 -1.86 6.96
C VAL A 9 16.13 -1.33 5.85
N THR A 10 16.68 -1.00 4.67
CA THR A 10 15.90 -0.56 3.51
C THR A 10 14.98 -1.66 3.00
N SER A 11 15.45 -2.90 2.90
CA SER A 11 14.63 -4.03 2.44
C SER A 11 13.48 -4.31 3.40
N TRP A 12 13.76 -4.41 4.69
CA TRP A 12 12.73 -4.62 5.71
C TRP A 12 11.75 -3.45 5.81
N GLY A 13 12.25 -2.21 5.66
CA GLY A 13 11.41 -1.02 5.62
C GLY A 13 10.45 -1.01 4.44
N LEU A 14 10.93 -1.33 3.24
CA LEU A 14 10.11 -1.37 2.03
C LEU A 14 9.10 -2.52 2.02
N TYR A 15 9.50 -3.71 2.47
CA TYR A 15 8.65 -4.91 2.40
C TYR A 15 7.69 -5.09 3.58
N VAL A 16 7.98 -4.52 4.74
CA VAL A 16 7.17 -4.73 5.96
C VAL A 16 6.61 -3.42 6.49
N LEU A 17 7.47 -2.44 6.77
CA LEU A 17 7.05 -1.18 7.39
C LEU A 17 6.12 -0.37 6.46
N LEU A 18 6.48 -0.25 5.19
CA LEU A 18 5.73 0.51 4.19
C LEU A 18 4.32 -0.07 3.93
N PRO A 19 4.13 -1.39 3.68
CA PRO A 19 2.78 -1.96 3.52
C PRO A 19 1.91 -1.77 4.76
N ILE A 20 2.47 -1.96 5.95
CA ILE A 20 1.74 -1.75 7.21
C ILE A 20 1.30 -0.29 7.34
N PHE A 21 2.18 0.65 7.02
CA PHE A 21 1.87 2.08 7.05
C PHE A 21 0.78 2.46 6.04
N ILE A 22 0.87 1.96 4.81
CA ILE A 22 -0.14 2.20 3.77
C ILE A 22 -1.50 1.61 4.18
N ALA A 23 -1.52 0.39 4.73
CA ALA A 23 -2.74 -0.25 5.24
C ALA A 23 -3.37 0.56 6.38
N PHE A 24 -2.55 1.15 7.26
CA PHE A 24 -3.02 2.02 8.34
C PHE A 24 -3.67 3.31 7.80
N LEU A 25 -3.03 3.97 6.82
CA LEU A 25 -3.62 5.14 6.16
C LEU A 25 -4.94 4.81 5.46
N PHE A 26 -5.00 3.65 4.81
CA PHE A 26 -6.19 3.13 4.16
C PHE A 26 -7.35 2.96 5.16
N PHE A 27 -7.06 2.38 6.32
CA PHE A 27 -8.04 2.17 7.38
C PHE A 27 -8.59 3.49 7.94
N ILE A 28 -7.74 4.51 8.09
CA ILE A 28 -8.17 5.85 8.52
C ILE A 28 -9.11 6.49 7.49
N VAL A 29 -8.75 6.46 6.21
CA VAL A 29 -9.61 7.03 5.15
C VAL A 29 -10.94 6.29 5.10
N TRP A 30 -10.94 4.98 5.28
CA TRP A 30 -12.17 4.20 5.40
C TRP A 30 -13.05 4.63 6.59
N ASP A 31 -12.47 4.86 7.78
CA ASP A 31 -13.25 5.30 8.96
C ASP A 31 -13.82 6.71 8.76
N ILE A 32 -13.01 7.65 8.24
CA ILE A 32 -13.43 9.03 7.98
C ILE A 32 -14.61 9.06 7.02
N THR A 33 -14.51 8.30 5.94
CA THR A 33 -15.52 8.30 4.87
C THR A 33 -16.83 7.65 5.28
N LYS A 34 -16.76 6.67 6.18
CA LYS A 34 -17.93 6.05 6.81
C LYS A 34 -18.60 6.96 7.86
N LYS A 35 -17.82 7.73 8.63
CA LYS A 35 -18.34 8.72 9.59
C LYS A 35 -18.84 10.01 8.95
N SER A 36 -18.27 10.41 7.82
CA SER A 36 -18.50 11.73 7.22
C SER A 36 -19.84 11.85 6.48
N GLU A 37 -20.72 10.84 6.52
CA GLU A 37 -21.98 10.81 5.75
C GLU A 37 -21.80 11.24 4.29
N ALA A 38 -20.64 10.95 3.70
CA ALA A 38 -20.36 11.26 2.31
C ALA A 38 -21.39 10.46 1.51
N GLY A 39 -22.44 11.14 1.01
CA GLY A 39 -23.64 10.50 0.45
C GLY A 39 -23.33 9.42 -0.58
N ARG A 40 -24.32 8.63 -1.03
CA ARG A 40 -24.12 7.42 -1.88
C ARG A 40 -23.04 7.55 -2.97
N ALA A 41 -22.93 8.69 -3.63
CA ALA A 41 -21.89 8.95 -4.63
C ALA A 41 -20.47 9.04 -4.01
N GLY A 42 -20.30 9.75 -2.89
CA GLY A 42 -19.03 9.90 -2.17
C GLY A 42 -18.51 8.58 -1.64
N THR A 43 -19.36 7.78 -0.97
CA THR A 43 -18.95 6.44 -0.51
C THR A 43 -18.47 5.55 -1.67
N PHE A 44 -19.14 5.63 -2.84
CA PHE A 44 -18.78 4.84 -4.02
C PHE A 44 -17.39 5.21 -4.58
N TRP A 45 -17.11 6.50 -4.76
CA TRP A 45 -15.81 6.98 -5.24
C TRP A 45 -14.68 6.66 -4.28
N ILE A 46 -14.94 6.77 -2.98
CA ILE A 46 -13.97 6.40 -1.94
C ILE A 46 -13.71 4.89 -1.97
N PHE A 47 -14.75 4.06 -2.11
CA PHE A 47 -14.58 2.61 -2.21
C PHE A 47 -13.78 2.22 -3.47
N LEU A 48 -14.00 2.93 -4.57
CA LEU A 48 -13.25 2.77 -5.83
C LEU A 48 -11.79 3.22 -5.67
N ALA A 49 -11.55 4.38 -5.07
CA ALA A 49 -10.21 4.91 -4.83
C ALA A 49 -9.43 4.04 -3.84
N LEU A 50 -10.09 3.56 -2.78
CA LEU A 50 -9.53 2.57 -1.87
C LEU A 50 -9.24 1.26 -2.62
N GLY A 51 -10.24 0.67 -3.29
CA GLY A 51 -10.05 -0.58 -4.04
C GLY A 51 -8.90 -0.50 -5.05
N ALA A 52 -8.84 0.58 -5.82
CA ALA A 52 -7.77 0.85 -6.77
C ALA A 52 -6.40 1.05 -6.09
N GLY A 53 -6.35 1.76 -4.95
CA GLY A 53 -5.13 1.95 -4.18
C GLY A 53 -4.56 0.65 -3.63
N PHE A 54 -5.41 -0.20 -3.04
CA PHE A 54 -4.99 -1.51 -2.53
C PHE A 54 -4.58 -2.44 -3.67
N MET A 55 -5.36 -2.49 -4.75
CA MET A 55 -5.08 -3.31 -5.93
C MET A 55 -3.78 -2.88 -6.62
N GLY A 56 -3.53 -1.57 -6.75
CA GLY A 56 -2.28 -1.02 -7.31
C GLY A 56 -1.06 -1.37 -6.46
N PHE A 57 -1.19 -1.36 -5.14
CA PHE A 57 -0.11 -1.77 -4.23
C PHE A 57 0.21 -3.27 -4.36
N VAL A 58 -0.80 -4.13 -4.42
CA VAL A 58 -0.62 -5.57 -4.66
C VAL A 58 0.00 -5.83 -6.04
N LEU A 59 -0.47 -5.13 -7.08
CA LEU A 59 0.11 -5.22 -8.41
C LEU A 59 1.59 -4.82 -8.42
N LYS A 60 1.95 -3.75 -7.71
CA LYS A 60 3.36 -3.31 -7.58
C LYS A 60 4.24 -4.39 -6.97
N ILE A 61 3.80 -5.04 -5.89
CA ILE A 61 4.56 -6.13 -5.26
C ILE A 61 4.67 -7.32 -6.22
N LEU A 62 3.57 -7.70 -6.89
CA LEU A 62 3.60 -8.78 -7.88
C LEU A 62 4.52 -8.48 -9.06
N LEU A 63 4.51 -7.26 -9.56
CA LEU A 63 5.41 -6.79 -10.62
C LEU A 63 6.85 -6.83 -10.14
N GLU A 64 7.14 -6.31 -8.94
CA GLU A 64 8.49 -6.34 -8.37
C GLU A 64 9.00 -7.78 -8.26
N VAL A 65 8.23 -8.69 -7.66
CA VAL A 65 8.59 -10.11 -7.55
C VAL A 65 8.72 -10.78 -8.92
N ALA A 66 7.81 -10.51 -9.85
CA ALA A 66 7.86 -11.10 -11.19
C ALA A 66 9.06 -10.59 -11.99
N PHE A 67 9.39 -9.30 -11.88
CA PHE A 67 10.51 -8.69 -12.58
C PHE A 67 11.84 -9.16 -12.00
N ASP A 68 11.94 -9.23 -10.66
CA ASP A 68 13.11 -9.76 -9.96
C ASP A 68 13.34 -11.25 -10.28
N LYS A 69 12.27 -12.00 -10.55
CA LYS A 69 12.34 -13.43 -10.90
C LYS A 69 12.59 -13.70 -12.39
N TRP A 70 12.35 -12.74 -13.27
CA TRP A 70 12.41 -12.93 -14.74
C TRP A 70 13.57 -12.18 -15.40
N LEU A 71 14.09 -11.12 -14.77
CA LEU A 71 15.12 -10.23 -15.35
C LEU A 71 16.47 -10.25 -14.59
N LEU A 72 16.55 -10.95 -13.45
CA LEU A 72 17.78 -11.31 -12.71
C LEU A 72 17.92 -12.83 -12.62
#